data_AF-A0A6U3WBD4-F1
#
_entry.id   AF-A0A6U3WBD4-F1
#
_cell.length_a   1.000
_cell.length_b   1.000
_cell.length_c   1.000
_cell.angle_alpha   90.00
_cell.angle_beta   90.00
_cell.angle_gamma   90.00
#
_symmetry.space_group_name_H-M   'P 1'
#
loop_
_entity.id
_entity.type
_entity.pdbx_description
1 polymer ?
#
loop_
_entity_poly.entity_id
_entity_poly.type
_entity_poly.pdbx_seq_one_letter_code
_entity_poly.pdbx_strand_id
1 'polypeptide(L)'
;MKLIITSLLAASASAFAPSAMPRHTTALCERVDSSSAIEAALAASKEFGAASPEARVLWDIVEEMDSADNTEAFKPVVVDEEYAEKVKALAQLLTKTKDELDMVKNLADSLKGVKMAKPVSSGSGSDDSVMKAALEAARSAEAGSVEAKLAWETVEEIASSNNLEATRAPLDEECLIELIEGCEALEKFKDALEAN
;
A
#
# COMPACT_ATOMS: atom_id res chain seq x y z
N MET A 1 22.50 -28.03 41.47
CA MET A 1 21.12 -27.72 41.92
C MET A 1 21.00 -26.22 42.16
N LYS A 2 20.31 -25.50 41.27
CA LYS A 2 19.72 -24.15 41.46
C LYS A 2 19.20 -23.71 40.10
N LEU A 3 17.99 -24.17 39.80
CA LEU A 3 17.15 -23.67 38.73
C LEU A 3 15.94 -23.01 39.38
N ILE A 4 15.31 -22.11 38.63
CA ILE A 4 13.99 -21.51 38.84
C ILE A 4 14.02 -20.28 39.75
N ILE A 5 13.80 -19.10 39.17
CA ILE A 5 12.79 -18.07 39.52
C ILE A 5 13.10 -16.85 38.62
N THR A 6 12.59 -16.83 37.39
CA THR A 6 12.43 -15.61 36.57
C THR A 6 11.44 -15.89 35.44
N SER A 7 10.19 -16.22 35.76
CA SER A 7 9.12 -16.27 34.75
C SER A 7 7.76 -15.99 35.37
N LEU A 8 7.57 -14.78 35.89
CA LEU A 8 6.27 -14.37 36.45
C LEU A 8 5.98 -12.87 36.30
N LEU A 9 6.30 -12.26 35.15
CA LEU A 9 5.98 -10.84 34.92
C LEU A 9 5.39 -10.51 33.53
N ALA A 10 4.90 -11.50 32.78
CA ALA A 10 4.36 -11.29 31.43
C ALA A 10 2.82 -11.47 31.32
N ALA A 11 2.09 -11.54 32.43
CA ALA A 11 0.67 -11.94 32.40
C ALA A 11 -0.36 -10.79 32.50
N SER A 12 0.06 -9.52 32.56
CA SER A 12 -0.86 -8.42 32.94
C SER A 12 -1.32 -7.50 31.80
N ALA A 13 -0.91 -7.73 30.54
CA ALA A 13 -1.12 -6.75 29.46
C ALA A 13 -2.44 -6.91 28.67
N SER A 14 -3.25 -7.95 28.90
CA SER A 14 -4.48 -8.19 28.13
C SER A 14 -5.76 -7.58 28.74
N ALA A 15 -5.67 -6.94 29.91
CA ALA A 15 -6.84 -6.40 30.61
C ALA A 15 -7.38 -5.06 30.05
N PHE A 16 -6.65 -4.42 29.12
CA PHE A 16 -7.05 -3.17 28.47
C PHE A 16 -7.18 -3.31 26.94
N ALA A 17 -7.42 -4.51 26.44
CA ALA A 17 -7.85 -4.66 25.05
C ALA A 17 -9.31 -4.18 24.96
N PRO A 18 -9.64 -3.16 24.13
CA PRO A 18 -11.02 -2.77 23.94
C PRO A 18 -11.80 -3.97 23.45
N SER A 19 -12.82 -4.38 24.23
CA SER A 19 -13.75 -5.43 23.82
C SER A 19 -14.33 -5.02 22.47
N ALA A 20 -14.02 -5.81 21.44
CA ALA A 20 -14.62 -5.67 20.13
C ALA A 20 -16.08 -6.10 20.25
N MET A 21 -16.92 -5.22 20.79
CA MET A 21 -18.36 -5.38 20.69
C MET A 21 -18.68 -5.39 19.19
N PRO A 22 -19.46 -6.37 18.70
CA PRO A 22 -19.95 -6.31 17.34
C PRO A 22 -20.70 -4.99 17.19
N ARG A 23 -20.18 -4.09 16.33
CA ARG A 23 -20.95 -2.96 15.87
C ARG A 23 -22.17 -3.54 15.17
N HIS A 24 -23.32 -3.52 15.84
CA HIS A 24 -24.58 -3.60 15.14
C HIS A 24 -24.62 -2.38 14.24
N THR A 25 -24.30 -2.59 12.97
CA THR A 25 -24.74 -1.69 11.91
C THR A 25 -26.25 -1.72 11.96
N THR A 26 -26.85 -0.73 12.63
CA THR A 26 -28.22 -0.35 12.35
C THR A 26 -28.23 -0.03 10.86
N ALA A 27 -28.71 -0.99 10.07
CA ALA A 27 -28.92 -0.78 8.65
C ALA A 27 -29.75 0.50 8.53
N LEU A 28 -29.24 1.45 7.77
CA LEU A 28 -30.01 2.62 7.35
C LEU A 28 -31.19 2.05 6.56
N CYS A 29 -32.34 1.91 7.21
CA CYS A 29 -33.55 1.57 6.49
C CYS A 29 -33.79 2.72 5.51
N GLU A 30 -33.72 2.38 4.22
CA GLU A 30 -34.21 3.20 3.14
C GLU A 30 -35.64 3.66 3.47
N ARG A 31 -35.96 4.92 3.14
CA ARG A 31 -37.26 5.54 3.42
C ARG A 31 -38.38 4.55 3.12
N VAL A 32 -39.27 4.34 4.08
CA VAL A 32 -40.47 3.52 3.83
C VAL A 32 -41.29 4.23 2.75
N ASP A 33 -41.46 3.58 1.61
CA ASP A 33 -42.20 4.15 0.48
C ASP A 33 -43.68 4.34 0.87
N SER A 34 -44.09 5.59 1.10
CA SER A 34 -45.45 5.98 1.48
C SER A 34 -46.35 6.29 0.28
N SER A 35 -45.85 6.18 -0.96
CA SER A 35 -46.60 6.50 -2.18
C SER A 35 -47.93 5.76 -2.28
N SER A 36 -47.91 4.44 -2.02
CA SER A 36 -49.11 3.61 -2.03
C SER A 36 -50.14 3.99 -0.96
N ALA A 37 -49.69 4.38 0.24
CA ALA A 37 -50.57 4.81 1.32
C ALA A 37 -51.22 6.18 1.01
N ILE A 38 -50.46 7.10 0.40
CA ILE A 38 -50.97 8.39 -0.05
C ILE A 38 -52.03 8.21 -1.15
N GLU A 39 -51.79 7.33 -2.13
CA GLU A 39 -52.76 7.03 -3.18
C GLU A 39 -54.06 6.44 -2.60
N ALA A 40 -53.95 5.52 -1.64
CA ALA A 40 -55.11 4.93 -0.96
C ALA A 40 -55.89 5.99 -0.16
N ALA A 41 -55.21 6.86 0.60
CA ALA A 41 -55.83 7.94 1.35
C ALA A 41 -56.54 8.95 0.43
N LEU A 42 -55.94 9.28 -0.72
CA LEU A 42 -56.54 10.17 -1.73
C LEU A 42 -57.73 9.53 -2.43
N ALA A 43 -57.69 8.23 -2.72
CA ALA A 43 -58.81 7.50 -3.31
C ALA A 43 -60.00 7.47 -2.33
N ALA A 44 -59.78 7.10 -1.07
CA ALA A 44 -60.81 7.08 -0.04
C ALA A 44 -61.38 8.49 0.24
N SER A 45 -60.53 9.52 0.23
CA SER A 45 -60.98 10.91 0.39
C SER A 45 -61.91 11.37 -0.75
N LYS A 46 -61.71 10.84 -1.96
CA LYS A 46 -62.57 11.12 -3.12
C LYS A 46 -63.88 10.33 -3.07
N GLU A 47 -63.85 9.10 -2.58
CA GLU A 47 -65.00 8.20 -2.55
C GLU A 47 -65.94 8.48 -1.37
N PHE A 48 -65.40 8.62 -0.16
CA PHE A 48 -66.16 8.76 1.07
C PHE A 48 -66.22 10.21 1.58
N GLY A 49 -65.43 11.10 0.98
CA GLY A 49 -65.27 12.49 1.38
C GLY A 49 -64.14 12.69 2.39
N ALA A 50 -63.50 13.86 2.33
CA ALA A 50 -62.28 14.15 3.10
C ALA A 50 -62.45 14.09 4.64
N ALA A 51 -63.67 14.17 5.15
CA ALA A 51 -63.97 14.10 6.59
C ALA A 51 -64.52 12.74 7.04
N SER A 52 -64.61 11.76 6.14
CA SER A 52 -65.08 10.41 6.47
C SER A 52 -64.13 9.69 7.42
N PRO A 53 -64.64 8.81 8.31
CA PRO A 53 -63.79 8.06 9.23
C PRO A 53 -62.79 7.16 8.50
N GLU A 54 -63.16 6.61 7.33
CA GLU A 54 -62.29 5.78 6.50
C GLU A 54 -61.13 6.58 5.90
N ALA A 55 -61.39 7.80 5.39
CA ALA A 55 -60.33 8.68 4.91
C ALA A 55 -59.41 9.13 6.06
N ARG A 56 -59.96 9.39 7.24
CA ARG A 56 -59.16 9.80 8.42
C ARG A 56 -58.18 8.72 8.84
N VAL A 57 -58.63 7.47 8.96
CA VAL A 57 -57.74 6.36 9.33
C VAL A 57 -56.60 6.17 8.32
N LEU A 58 -56.88 6.34 7.01
CA LEU A 58 -55.84 6.23 5.99
C LEU A 58 -54.85 7.40 6.04
N TRP A 59 -55.31 8.61 6.36
CA TRP A 59 -54.40 9.74 6.61
C TRP A 59 -53.60 9.58 7.89
N ASP A 60 -54.17 8.99 8.95
CA ASP A 60 -53.44 8.65 10.18
C ASP A 60 -52.30 7.66 9.88
N ILE A 61 -52.53 6.68 9.01
CA ILE A 61 -51.49 5.74 8.55
C ILE A 61 -50.38 6.46 7.77
N VAL A 62 -50.74 7.38 6.85
CA VAL A 62 -49.76 8.18 6.12
C VAL A 62 -48.92 9.03 7.09
N GLU A 63 -49.57 9.62 8.09
CA GLU A 63 -48.89 10.41 9.13
C GLU A 63 -47.94 9.55 9.97
N GLU A 64 -48.34 8.35 10.38
CA GLU A 64 -47.45 7.44 11.10
C GLU A 64 -46.26 6.98 10.25
N MET A 65 -46.45 6.73 8.95
CA MET A 65 -45.38 6.36 8.03
C MET A 65 -44.39 7.51 7.79
N ASP A 66 -44.88 8.74 7.64
CA ASP A 66 -44.04 9.93 7.45
C ASP A 66 -43.36 10.35 8.75
N SER A 67 -44.00 10.16 9.91
CA SER A 67 -43.40 10.41 11.23
C SER A 67 -42.28 9.43 11.58
N ALA A 68 -42.33 8.21 11.04
CA ALA A 68 -41.24 7.24 11.16
C ALA A 68 -40.02 7.60 10.27
N ASP A 69 -40.18 8.54 9.33
CA ASP A 69 -39.12 9.00 8.45
C ASP A 69 -38.15 9.92 9.21
N ASN A 70 -37.04 9.32 9.67
CA ASN A 70 -35.96 10.05 10.31
C ASN A 70 -34.93 10.60 9.31
N THR A 71 -35.16 10.51 7.99
CA THR A 71 -34.18 10.94 6.98
C THR A 71 -33.82 12.42 7.10
N GLU A 72 -34.73 13.28 7.59
CA GLU A 72 -34.42 14.69 7.84
C GLU A 72 -33.42 14.90 8.98
N ALA A 73 -33.50 14.07 10.04
CA ALA A 73 -32.55 14.12 11.17
C ALA A 73 -31.16 13.61 10.78
N PHE A 74 -31.07 12.81 9.72
CA PHE A 74 -29.82 12.30 9.15
C PHE A 74 -29.42 12.99 7.84
N LYS A 75 -30.09 14.09 7.45
CA LYS A 75 -29.56 14.94 6.39
C LYS A 75 -28.16 15.36 6.84
N PRO A 76 -27.09 15.00 6.11
CA PRO A 76 -25.77 15.47 6.46
C PRO A 76 -25.85 16.99 6.52
N VAL A 77 -25.42 17.57 7.65
CA VAL A 77 -25.16 19.01 7.77
C VAL A 77 -24.46 19.40 6.48
N VAL A 78 -25.14 20.21 5.67
CA VAL A 78 -24.80 20.68 4.32
C VAL A 78 -23.47 20.10 3.87
N VAL A 79 -23.52 19.12 2.95
CA VAL A 79 -22.31 18.74 2.21
C VAL A 79 -21.86 20.02 1.52
N ASP A 80 -20.94 20.75 2.16
CA ASP A 80 -20.39 21.98 1.62
C ASP A 80 -19.98 21.66 0.19
N GLU A 81 -20.34 22.51 -0.77
CA GLU A 81 -19.97 22.30 -2.18
C GLU A 81 -18.45 22.06 -2.29
N GLU A 82 -17.68 22.72 -1.41
CA GLU A 82 -16.24 22.51 -1.21
C GLU A 82 -15.87 21.07 -0.78
N TYR A 83 -16.64 20.41 0.08
CA TYR A 83 -16.43 19.00 0.44
C TYR A 83 -16.74 18.07 -0.73
N ALA A 84 -17.84 18.31 -1.46
CA ALA A 84 -18.19 17.52 -2.64
C ALA A 84 -17.12 17.64 -3.74
N GLU A 85 -16.61 18.85 -3.97
CA GLU A 85 -15.50 19.11 -4.89
C GLU A 85 -14.21 18.42 -4.44
N LYS A 86 -13.88 18.48 -3.14
CA LYS A 86 -12.72 17.78 -2.59
C LYS A 86 -12.84 16.27 -2.72
N VAL A 87 -14.00 15.68 -2.44
CA VAL A 87 -14.22 14.24 -2.63
C VAL A 87 -14.08 13.85 -4.10
N LYS A 88 -14.60 14.66 -5.02
CA LYS A 88 -14.47 14.45 -6.47
C LYS A 88 -13.01 14.57 -6.93
N ALA A 89 -12.28 15.58 -6.47
CA ALA A 89 -10.86 15.77 -6.78
C ALA A 89 -10.02 14.61 -6.23
N LEU A 90 -10.33 14.12 -5.03
CA LEU A 90 -9.63 13.00 -4.40
C LEU A 90 -9.92 11.69 -5.12
N ALA A 91 -11.16 11.47 -5.55
CA ALA A 91 -11.52 10.33 -6.40
C ALA A 91 -10.78 10.35 -7.74
N GLN A 92 -10.67 11.52 -8.38
CA GLN A 92 -9.89 11.69 -9.62
C GLN A 92 -8.39 11.44 -9.41
N LEU A 93 -7.85 11.87 -8.27
CA LEU A 93 -6.45 11.60 -7.92
C LEU A 93 -6.22 10.10 -7.75
N LEU A 94 -7.12 9.39 -7.06
CA LEU A 94 -7.02 7.94 -6.86
C LEU A 94 -7.11 7.16 -8.16
N THR A 95 -7.99 7.54 -9.09
CA THR A 95 -8.03 6.89 -10.41
C THR A 95 -6.76 7.14 -11.19
N LYS A 96 -6.24 8.38 -11.18
CA LYS A 96 -4.99 8.71 -11.87
C LYS A 96 -3.79 7.95 -11.29
N THR A 97 -3.66 7.90 -9.96
CA THR A 97 -2.59 7.14 -9.29
C THR A 97 -2.73 5.64 -9.54
N LYS A 98 -3.96 5.12 -9.64
CA LYS A 98 -4.19 3.73 -10.01
C LYS A 98 -3.72 3.44 -11.44
N ASP A 99 -4.05 4.30 -12.40
CA ASP A 99 -3.63 4.14 -13.79
C ASP A 99 -2.10 4.24 -13.93
N GLU A 100 -1.47 5.18 -13.20
CA GLU A 100 -0.01 5.31 -13.11
C GLU A 100 0.63 4.07 -12.48
N LEU A 101 0.04 3.49 -11.42
CA LEU A 101 0.52 2.24 -10.82
C LEU A 101 0.37 1.04 -11.77
N ASP A 102 -0.74 0.95 -12.50
CA ASP A 102 -0.95 -0.11 -13.49
C ASP A 102 0.04 0.05 -14.66
N MET A 103 0.38 1.29 -15.06
CA MET A 103 1.44 1.56 -16.03
C MET A 103 2.83 1.17 -15.52
N VAL A 104 3.18 1.56 -14.29
CA VAL A 104 4.46 1.18 -13.65
C VAL A 104 4.55 -0.34 -13.48
N LYS A 105 3.45 -1.01 -13.16
CA LYS A 105 3.39 -2.46 -13.06
C LYS A 105 3.62 -3.13 -14.41
N ASN A 106 2.97 -2.63 -15.47
CA ASN A 106 3.19 -3.12 -16.83
C ASN A 106 4.64 -2.89 -17.29
N LEU A 107 5.25 -1.73 -16.96
CA LEU A 107 6.68 -1.49 -17.18
C LEU A 107 7.55 -2.45 -16.37
N ALA A 108 7.24 -2.69 -15.09
CA ALA A 108 8.00 -3.61 -14.27
C ALA A 108 7.92 -5.05 -14.78
N ASP A 109 6.75 -5.46 -15.29
CA ASP A 109 6.57 -6.78 -15.89
C ASP A 109 7.24 -6.91 -17.27
N SER A 110 7.29 -5.83 -18.06
CA SER A 110 8.10 -5.81 -19.30
C SER A 110 9.61 -5.85 -19.00
N LEU A 111 10.07 -5.14 -17.97
CA LEU A 111 11.46 -5.18 -17.47
C LEU A 111 11.84 -6.54 -16.89
N LYS A 112 10.92 -7.26 -16.23
CA LYS A 112 11.19 -8.66 -15.80
C LYS A 112 11.41 -9.61 -16.98
N GLY A 113 10.78 -9.33 -18.12
CA GLY A 113 10.95 -10.08 -19.37
C GLY A 113 12.25 -9.74 -20.09
N VAL A 114 12.71 -8.50 -19.96
CA VAL A 114 14.06 -8.10 -20.37
C VAL A 114 15.03 -8.66 -19.33
N LYS A 115 15.54 -9.87 -19.56
CA LYS A 115 16.81 -10.31 -18.98
C LYS A 115 17.87 -9.30 -19.41
N MET A 116 18.01 -8.21 -18.65
CA MET A 116 19.26 -7.47 -18.55
C MET A 116 20.28 -8.56 -18.33
N ALA A 117 21.15 -8.79 -19.31
CA ALA A 117 22.27 -9.68 -19.13
C ALA A 117 22.89 -9.25 -17.82
N LYS A 118 22.89 -10.17 -16.82
CA LYS A 118 23.60 -9.94 -15.57
C LYS A 118 24.93 -9.35 -16.00
N PRO A 119 25.34 -8.14 -15.55
CA PRO A 119 26.62 -7.61 -15.92
C PRO A 119 27.60 -8.72 -15.56
N VAL A 120 28.19 -9.32 -16.58
CA VAL A 120 29.35 -10.15 -16.39
C VAL A 120 30.34 -9.10 -15.96
N SER A 121 30.44 -8.94 -14.64
CA SER A 121 31.59 -8.33 -14.00
C SER A 121 32.76 -9.20 -14.45
N SER A 122 33.31 -8.84 -15.60
CA SER A 122 34.57 -9.34 -16.10
C SER A 122 35.63 -8.78 -15.17
N GLY A 123 35.87 -9.48 -14.07
CA GLY A 123 36.96 -9.18 -13.14
C GLY A 123 36.52 -9.18 -11.68
N SER A 124 36.53 -10.35 -11.05
CA SER A 124 36.72 -10.56 -9.59
C SER A 124 36.73 -12.05 -9.19
N GLY A 125 36.75 -12.98 -10.15
CA GLY A 125 36.62 -14.42 -9.85
C GLY A 125 37.83 -15.04 -9.12
N SER A 126 39.01 -14.42 -9.19
CA SER A 126 40.24 -14.94 -8.55
C SER A 126 40.39 -14.48 -7.10
N ASP A 127 40.15 -13.20 -6.83
CA ASP A 127 40.63 -12.57 -5.59
C ASP A 127 39.73 -12.90 -4.39
N ASP A 128 38.46 -13.17 -4.67
CA ASP A 128 37.47 -13.66 -3.72
C ASP A 128 37.86 -15.03 -3.12
N SER A 129 38.56 -15.86 -3.89
CA SER A 129 39.05 -17.17 -3.43
C SER A 129 40.29 -17.05 -2.55
N VAL A 130 41.19 -16.11 -2.88
CA VAL A 130 42.43 -15.85 -2.12
C VAL A 130 42.10 -15.19 -0.77
N MET A 131 41.17 -14.25 -0.74
CA MET A 131 40.70 -13.62 0.49
C MET A 131 39.97 -14.64 1.40
N LYS A 132 39.13 -15.51 0.84
CA LYS A 132 38.47 -16.57 1.60
C LYS A 132 39.46 -17.56 2.21
N ALA A 133 40.48 -17.97 1.45
CA ALA A 133 41.55 -18.85 1.95
C ALA A 133 42.36 -18.19 3.09
N ALA A 134 42.68 -16.89 2.95
CA ALA A 134 43.40 -16.15 3.98
C ALA A 134 42.57 -15.97 5.28
N LEU A 135 41.26 -15.73 5.15
CA LEU A 135 40.34 -15.65 6.29
C LEU A 135 40.15 -17.00 7.00
N GLU A 136 40.17 -18.10 6.26
CA GLU A 136 40.08 -19.45 6.83
C GLU A 136 41.37 -19.84 7.56
N ALA A 137 42.54 -19.46 7.02
CA ALA A 137 43.83 -19.61 7.70
C ALA A 137 43.89 -18.76 8.99
N ALA A 138 43.42 -17.50 8.95
CA ALA A 138 43.37 -16.65 10.14
C ALA A 138 42.40 -17.13 11.22
N ARG A 139 41.30 -17.80 10.82
CA ARG A 139 40.31 -18.38 11.75
C ARG A 139 40.71 -19.73 12.33
N SER A 140 41.56 -20.47 11.63
CA SER A 140 42.06 -21.78 12.08
C SER A 140 43.31 -21.69 12.96
N ALA A 141 43.97 -20.53 12.99
CA ALA A 141 45.07 -20.26 13.91
C ALA A 141 44.57 -20.05 15.35
N GLU A 142 45.34 -20.52 16.35
CA GLU A 142 44.98 -20.34 17.75
C GLU A 142 45.04 -18.85 18.16
N ALA A 143 43.97 -18.38 18.78
CA ALA A 143 43.83 -16.98 19.17
C ALA A 143 44.98 -16.51 20.07
N GLY A 144 45.74 -15.51 19.62
CA GLY A 144 46.87 -14.93 20.36
C GLY A 144 48.23 -15.55 20.04
N SER A 145 48.30 -16.55 19.15
CA SER A 145 49.57 -17.11 18.66
C SER A 145 50.27 -16.13 17.69
N VAL A 146 51.57 -16.33 17.49
CA VAL A 146 52.36 -15.53 16.53
C VAL A 146 51.88 -15.83 15.10
N GLU A 147 51.50 -17.07 14.85
CA GLU A 147 50.95 -17.55 13.58
C GLU A 147 49.59 -16.91 13.28
N ALA A 148 48.74 -16.69 14.28
CA ALA A 148 47.50 -15.95 14.10
C ALA A 148 47.75 -14.49 13.70
N LYS A 149 48.76 -13.83 14.29
CA LYS A 149 49.13 -12.45 13.90
C LYS A 149 49.61 -12.38 12.45
N LEU A 150 50.49 -13.29 12.04
CA LEU A 150 50.98 -13.38 10.67
C LEU A 150 49.84 -13.67 9.66
N ALA A 151 48.87 -14.51 10.05
CA ALA A 151 47.70 -14.79 9.21
C ALA A 151 46.78 -13.57 9.05
N TRP A 152 46.58 -12.78 10.12
CA TRP A 152 45.83 -11.52 10.04
C TRP A 152 46.57 -10.43 9.25
N GLU A 153 47.90 -10.36 9.36
CA GLU A 153 48.72 -9.47 8.52
C GLU A 153 48.56 -9.83 7.03
N THR A 154 48.52 -11.11 6.69
CA THR A 154 48.30 -11.57 5.30
C THR A 154 46.92 -11.17 4.77
N VAL A 155 45.88 -11.26 5.61
CA VAL A 155 44.52 -10.79 5.26
C VAL A 155 44.52 -9.28 4.99
N GLU A 156 45.22 -8.51 5.81
CA GLU A 156 45.34 -7.05 5.66
C GLU A 156 46.11 -6.65 4.40
N GLU A 157 47.18 -7.38 4.04
CA GLU A 157 47.92 -7.16 2.80
C GLU A 157 47.09 -7.45 1.55
N ILE A 158 46.31 -8.55 1.56
CA ILE A 158 45.40 -8.88 0.44
C ILE A 158 44.30 -7.83 0.33
N ALA A 159 43.74 -7.38 1.45
CA ALA A 159 42.72 -6.33 1.48
C ALA A 159 43.25 -4.99 0.94
N SER A 160 44.48 -4.63 1.30
CA SER A 160 45.13 -3.39 0.86
C SER A 160 45.56 -3.42 -0.60
N SER A 161 45.92 -4.60 -1.11
CA SER A 161 46.30 -4.80 -2.52
C SER A 161 45.10 -4.70 -3.47
N ASN A 162 43.88 -4.89 -2.97
CA ASN A 162 42.65 -4.82 -3.76
C ASN A 162 42.10 -3.39 -3.94
N ASN A 163 42.94 -2.36 -3.82
CA ASN A 163 42.53 -0.96 -3.96
C ASN A 163 42.37 -0.51 -5.44
N LEU A 164 42.08 -1.47 -6.34
CA LEU A 164 41.81 -1.21 -7.77
C LEU A 164 40.56 -0.32 -7.94
N GLU A 165 39.62 -0.39 -6.99
CA GLU A 165 38.44 0.47 -6.92
C GLU A 165 38.80 1.97 -6.78
N ALA A 166 39.91 2.30 -6.09
CA ALA A 166 40.36 3.68 -5.91
C ALA A 166 41.13 4.24 -7.11
N THR A 167 41.60 3.38 -8.03
CA THR A 167 42.30 3.78 -9.26
C THR A 167 41.46 3.63 -10.52
N ARG A 168 40.22 3.13 -10.40
CA ARG A 168 39.29 3.05 -11.53
C ARG A 168 38.85 4.45 -11.93
N ALA A 169 38.85 4.73 -13.24
CA ALA A 169 38.26 5.96 -13.78
C ALA A 169 36.82 6.11 -13.27
N PRO A 170 36.34 7.35 -13.01
CA PRO A 170 35.01 7.56 -12.46
C PRO A 170 33.97 6.88 -13.36
N LEU A 171 33.09 6.08 -12.73
CA LEU A 171 32.00 5.33 -13.36
C LEU A 171 31.06 6.20 -14.22
N ASP A 172 31.20 7.53 -14.14
CA ASP A 172 30.42 8.50 -14.90
C ASP A 172 30.61 8.34 -16.42
N GLU A 173 31.81 8.04 -16.95
CA GLU A 173 32.01 8.00 -18.41
C GLU A 173 31.50 6.71 -19.08
N GLU A 174 31.58 5.55 -18.42
CA GLU A 174 30.99 4.28 -18.91
C GLU A 174 29.48 4.22 -18.67
N CYS A 175 28.99 4.80 -17.56
CA CYS A 175 27.56 4.97 -17.32
C CYS A 175 26.94 5.98 -18.30
N LEU A 176 27.65 7.04 -18.69
CA LEU A 176 27.12 8.03 -19.65
C LEU A 176 26.88 7.43 -21.03
N ILE A 177 27.70 6.49 -21.52
CA ILE A 177 27.47 5.86 -22.83
C ILE A 177 26.25 4.96 -22.79
N GLU A 178 26.10 4.14 -21.74
CA GLU A 178 24.91 3.29 -21.54
C GLU A 178 23.65 4.12 -21.24
N LEU A 179 23.77 5.24 -20.54
CA LEU A 179 22.68 6.18 -20.27
C LEU A 179 22.28 6.95 -21.54
N ILE A 180 23.22 7.32 -22.41
CA ILE A 180 22.94 7.97 -23.70
C ILE A 180 22.25 6.98 -24.65
N GLU A 181 22.70 5.73 -24.71
CA GLU A 181 22.05 4.69 -25.53
C GLU A 181 20.67 4.31 -24.98
N GLY A 182 20.51 4.30 -23.64
CA GLY A 182 19.22 4.16 -22.97
C GLY A 182 18.27 5.34 -23.23
N CYS A 183 18.79 6.57 -23.28
CA CYS A 183 18.02 7.76 -23.66
C CYS A 183 17.60 7.75 -25.13
N GLU A 184 18.46 7.28 -26.05
CA GLU A 184 18.11 7.15 -27.47
C GLU A 184 17.04 6.08 -27.70
N ALA A 185 17.07 4.98 -26.92
CA ALA A 185 16.01 3.98 -26.93
C ALA A 185 14.69 4.51 -26.35
N LEU A 186 14.75 5.40 -25.35
CA LEU A 186 13.58 6.02 -24.74
C LEU A 186 12.97 7.08 -25.66
N GLU A 187 13.77 7.85 -26.40
CA GLU A 187 13.29 8.78 -27.43
C GLU A 187 12.60 8.05 -28.58
N LYS A 188 13.17 6.95 -29.10
CA LYS A 188 12.50 6.12 -30.13
C LYS A 188 11.19 5.53 -29.63
N PHE A 189 11.08 5.21 -28.35
CA PHE A 189 9.84 4.73 -27.74
C PHE A 189 8.79 5.84 -27.58
N LYS A 190 9.24 7.06 -27.25
CA LYS A 190 8.39 8.25 -27.19
C LYS A 190 7.84 8.61 -28.58
N ASP A 191 8.68 8.60 -29.60
CA ASP A 191 8.27 8.85 -30.99
C ASP A 191 7.23 7.81 -31.47
N ALA A 192 7.39 6.54 -31.08
CA ALA A 192 6.43 5.48 -31.39
C ALA A 192 5.07 5.64 -30.68
N LEU A 193 5.05 6.32 -29.52
CA LEU A 193 3.85 6.65 -28.77
C LEU A 193 3.11 7.88 -29.33
N GLU A 194 3.83 8.87 -29.86
CA GLU A 194 3.26 10.09 -30.46
C GLU A 194 2.82 9.90 -31.94
N ALA A 195 3.28 8.83 -32.60
CA ALA A 195 2.89 8.48 -33.97
C ALA A 195 1.61 7.64 -34.09
N ASN A 196 0.97 7.27 -32.97
CA ASN A 196 -0.35 6.62 -32.89
C ASN A 196 -1.41 7.58 -32.32
#